data_AF-A0A3Q9RJ86-F1
#
_entry.id   AF-A0A3Q9RJ86-F1
#
_cell.length_a   1.000
_cell.length_b   1.000
_cell.length_c   1.000
_cell.angle_alpha   90.00
_cell.angle_beta   90.00
_cell.angle_gamma   90.00
#
_symmetry.space_group_name_H-M   'P 1'
#
loop_
_entity.id
_entity.type
_entity.pdbx_description
1 polymer ?
#
loop_
_entity_poly.entity_id
_entity_poly.type
_entity_poly.pdbx_seq_one_letter_code
_entity_poly.pdbx_strand_id
1 'polypeptide(L)' 'MKEYFTIGEVSKLFKVKIATLRYYDEIGLLRPEFIDEKNNYRYYSTQQTV' A
#
# COMPACT_ATOMS: atom_id res chain seq x y z
N MET A 1 10.72 -10.36 9.66
CA MET A 1 9.47 -10.04 8.94
C MET A 1 9.75 -8.84 8.06
N LYS A 2 9.21 -8.77 6.83
CA LYS A 2 9.27 -7.52 6.04
C LYS A 2 8.36 -6.50 6.71
N GLU A 3 8.89 -5.31 7.00
CA GLU A 3 8.13 -4.23 7.65
C GLU A 3 7.27 -3.44 6.66
N TYR A 4 7.63 -3.46 5.37
CA TYR A 4 6.93 -2.71 4.33
C TYR A 4 6.63 -3.57 3.11
N PHE A 5 5.48 -3.30 2.51
CA PHE A 5 4.94 -3.98 1.35
C PHE A 5 4.60 -2.95 0.28
N THR A 6 5.06 -3.19 -0.94
CA THR A 6 4.63 -2.41 -2.10
C THR A 6 3.15 -2.66 -2.39
N ILE A 7 2.49 -1.73 -3.10
CA ILE A 7 1.10 -1.93 -3.54
C ILE A 7 0.87 -3.25 -4.31
N GLY A 8 1.90 -3.73 -5.03
CA GLY A 8 1.86 -5.00 -5.74
C GLY A 8 1.96 -6.22 -4.83
N GLU A 9 2.75 -6.15 -3.76
CA GLU A 9 2.80 -7.20 -2.73
C GLU A 9 1.48 -7.27 -1.97
N VAL A 10 0.91 -6.13 -1.56
CA VAL A 10 -0.41 -6.06 -0.91
C VAL A 10 -1.49 -6.66 -1.82
N SER A 11 -1.48 -6.31 -3.11
CA SER A 11 -2.39 -6.88 -4.10
C SER A 11 -2.33 -8.41 -4.16
N LYS A 12 -1.13 -8.99 -4.11
CA LYS A 12 -0.93 -10.45 -4.12
C LYS A 12 -1.35 -11.10 -2.80
N LEU A 13 -1.01 -10.49 -1.66
CA LEU A 13 -1.32 -10.99 -0.31
C LEU A 13 -2.83 -11.07 -0.08
N PHE A 14 -3.54 -9.99 -0.36
CA PHE A 14 -4.98 -9.87 -0.10
C PHE A 14 -5.86 -10.27 -1.29
N LYS A 15 -5.25 -10.62 -2.44
CA LYS A 15 -5.95 -10.87 -3.71
C LYS A 15 -6.87 -9.72 -4.13
N VAL A 16 -6.47 -8.49 -3.79
CA VAL A 16 -7.17 -7.25 -4.16
C VAL A 16 -6.50 -6.66 -5.39
N LYS A 17 -7.28 -6.06 -6.30
CA LYS A 17 -6.71 -5.38 -7.48
C LYS A 17 -5.92 -4.15 -7.05
N ILE A 18 -4.78 -3.89 -7.69
CA ILE A 18 -3.98 -2.67 -7.46
C ILE A 18 -4.84 -1.40 -7.62
N ALA A 19 -5.75 -1.38 -8.60
CA ALA A 19 -6.67 -0.26 -8.82
C ALA A 19 -7.57 0.02 -7.59
N THR A 20 -8.04 -1.02 -6.91
CA THR A 20 -8.84 -0.88 -5.69
C THR A 20 -8.01 -0.30 -4.54
N LEU A 21 -6.76 -0.74 -4.39
CA LEU A 21 -5.85 -0.18 -3.38
C LEU A 21 -5.54 1.31 -3.66
N ARG A 22 -5.39 1.69 -4.93
CA ARG A 22 -5.24 3.11 -5.31
C ARG A 22 -6.50 3.91 -5.01
N TYR A 23 -7.67 3.35 -5.27
CA TYR A 23 -8.93 3.98 -4.90
C TYR A 23 -9.03 4.19 -3.38
N TYR A 24 -8.61 3.21 -2.58
CA TYR A 24 -8.57 3.35 -1.11
C TYR A 24 -7.59 4.43 -0.64
N ASP A 25 -6.45 4.59 -1.32
CA ASP A 25 -5.51 5.71 -1.10
C ASP A 25 -6.17 7.06 -1.43
N GLU A 26 -6.81 7.17 -2.60
CA GLU A 26 -7.49 8.39 -3.07
C GLU A 26 -8.60 8.86 -2.13
N ILE A 27 -9.42 7.93 -1.60
CA ILE A 27 -10.49 8.27 -0.63
C ILE A 27 -9.96 8.38 0.80
N GLY A 28 -8.67 8.13 1.03
CA GLY A 28 -8.04 8.17 2.35
C GLY A 28 -8.39 7.01 3.28
N LEU A 29 -8.97 5.93 2.76
CA LEU A 29 -9.26 4.71 3.51
C LEU A 29 -7.99 3.88 3.79
N LEU A 30 -7.02 3.90 2.87
CA LEU A 30 -5.74 3.20 3.02
C LEU A 30 -4.61 4.06 2.46
N ARG A 31 -3.92 4.80 3.32
CA ARG A 31 -2.79 5.63 2.92
C ARG A 31 -1.49 4.83 2.97
N PRO A 32 -0.52 5.04 2.08
CA PRO A 32 0.82 4.48 2.26
C PRO A 32 1.46 5.06 3.52
N GLU A 33 2.32 4.27 4.16
CA GLU A 33 3.10 4.72 5.30
C GLU A 33 4.18 5.73 4.87
N PHE A 34 4.80 5.47 3.73
CA PHE A 34 5.66 6.43 3.06
C PHE A 34 5.64 6.22 1.54
N ILE A 35 6.06 7.27 0.84
CA ILE A 35 6.27 7.27 -0.59
C ILE A 35 7.78 7.44 -0.80
N ASP A 36 8.40 6.48 -1.48
CA ASP A 36 9.81 6.59 -1.83
C ASP A 36 9.99 7.69 -2.88
N GLU A 37 10.67 8.77 -2.52
CA GLU A 37 10.89 9.93 -3.40
C GLU A 37 11.73 9.60 -4.64
N LYS A 38 12.54 8.54 -4.60
CA LYS A 38 13.42 8.17 -5.73
C LYS A 38 12.64 7.58 -6.89
N ASN A 39 11.63 6.76 -6.58
CA ASN A 39 10.90 5.97 -7.57
C ASN A 39 9.38 6.22 -7.55
N ASN A 40 8.90 7.06 -6.62
CA ASN A 40 7.48 7.34 -6.37
C ASN A 40 6.65 6.08 -6.06
N TYR A 41 7.30 5.08 -5.44
CA TYR A 41 6.65 3.83 -5.02
C TYR A 41 6.00 4.01 -3.66
N ARG A 42 4.78 3.48 -3.54
CA ARG A 42 4.00 3.48 -2.30
C ARG A 42 4.29 2.22 -1.49
N TYR A 43 4.61 2.42 -0.22
CA TYR A 43 4.88 1.36 0.74
C TYR A 43 3.83 1.37 1.86
N TYR A 44 3.32 0.19 2.19
CA TYR A 44 2.29 -0.06 3.20
C TYR A 44 2.88 -0.95 4.29
N SER A 45 2.53 -0.70 5.55
CA SER A 45 2.94 -1.55 6.67
C SER A 45 1.81 -2.46 7.09
N THR A 46 2.14 -3.64 7.62
CA THR A 46 1.16 -4.51 8.28
C THR A 46 0.71 -3.99 9.65
N GLN A 47 1.41 -2.99 10.19
CA GLN A 47 1.04 -2.33 11.45
C GLN A 47 0.07 -1.16 11.25
N GLN A 48 -0.34 -0.85 10.01
CA GLN A 48 -1.42 0.11 9.78
C GLN A 48 -2.75 -0.49 10.25
N THR A 49 -3.06 -0.31 11.53
CA THR A 49 -4.42 -0.45 12.04
C THR A 49 -5.22 0.77 11.60
N VAL A 50 -6.26 0.50 10.80
CA VAL A 50 -7.33 1.44 10.43
C VAL A 50 -7.98 2.04 11.67
#